data_AF-A0A7N5K1U5-F1
#
_entry.id   AF-A0A7N5K1U5-F1
#
_cell.length_a   1.000
_cell.length_b   1.000
_cell.length_c   1.000
_cell.angle_alpha   90.00
_cell.angle_beta   90.00
_cell.angle_gamma   90.00
#
_symmetry.space_group_name_H-M   'P 1'
#
loop_
_entity.id
_entity.type
_entity.pdbx_description
1 polymer ?
#
loop_
_entity_poly.entity_id
_entity_poly.type
_entity_poly.pdbx_seq_one_letter_code
_entity_poly.pdbx_strand_id
1 'polypeptide(L)'
;MTETYGPGPAESPLILKLLIMHQLFRLVLGQKDLSRAGDLFSLDDSEIEDSLTEALEQIKIISSSSDYQTNSNDQAVVEICITRITTAIRETASIEKHAKALVGLWDSCLEHSLRPSGKDDDAPHAKIASDILSCILQNYNRPPVMALAIPIAVKFLHRSNKELCRNMSNYLSLASITEAALLADHTDVIVKSILQGMVQWLSWGRFFQEWF
;
A
#
# COMPACT_ATOMS: atom_id res chain seq x y z
N MET A 1 17.59 26.75 -48.14
CA MET A 1 17.43 26.95 -46.69
C MET A 1 16.12 26.29 -46.31
N THR A 2 16.18 25.07 -45.78
CA THR A 2 15.03 24.33 -45.28
C THR A 2 15.26 24.12 -43.80
N GLU A 3 14.60 24.93 -42.97
CA GLU A 3 14.58 24.78 -41.52
C GLU A 3 13.81 23.51 -41.16
N THR A 4 14.53 22.51 -40.69
CA THR A 4 13.95 21.34 -40.05
C THR A 4 13.58 21.72 -38.62
N TYR A 5 12.28 21.92 -38.36
CA TYR A 5 11.75 21.97 -37.00
C TYR A 5 12.07 20.63 -36.31
N GLY A 6 12.98 20.67 -35.34
CA GLY A 6 13.26 19.55 -34.46
C GLY A 6 12.03 19.18 -33.62
N PRO A 7 11.93 17.94 -33.14
CA PRO A 7 10.83 17.54 -32.27
C PRO A 7 10.87 18.40 -31.00
N GLY A 8 9.75 19.03 -30.66
CA GLY A 8 9.60 19.80 -29.43
C GLY A 8 9.93 18.97 -28.19
N PRO A 9 10.27 19.61 -27.06
CA PRO A 9 10.66 18.90 -25.84
C PRO A 9 9.55 17.94 -25.44
N ALA A 10 9.88 16.65 -25.37
CA ALA A 10 8.96 15.64 -24.85
C ALA A 10 8.49 16.07 -23.46
N GLU A 11 7.20 16.36 -23.32
CA GLU A 11 6.60 16.68 -22.04
C GLU A 11 6.91 15.54 -21.07
N SER A 12 7.50 15.87 -19.92
CA SER A 12 7.90 14.86 -18.94
C SER A 12 6.67 14.04 -18.52
N PRO A 13 6.76 12.69 -18.46
CA PRO A 13 5.64 11.83 -18.04
C PRO A 13 5.04 12.24 -16.68
N LEU A 14 5.83 12.91 -15.84
CA LEU A 14 5.41 13.43 -14.53
C LEU A 14 4.46 14.63 -14.65
N ILE A 15 4.61 15.49 -15.66
CA ILE A 15 3.76 16.67 -15.87
C ILE A 15 2.37 16.22 -16.33
N LEU A 16 2.30 15.25 -17.24
CA LEU A 16 1.03 14.71 -17.71
C LEU A 16 0.25 14.02 -16.57
N LYS A 17 0.93 13.25 -15.72
CA LYS A 17 0.33 12.65 -14.51
C LYS A 17 -0.20 13.71 -13.52
N LEU A 18 0.48 14.85 -13.39
CA LEU A 18 0.02 15.94 -12.54
C LEU A 18 -1.22 16.65 -13.09
N LEU A 19 -1.38 16.69 -14.42
CA LEU A 19 -2.55 17.33 -15.06
C LEU A 19 -3.83 16.50 -14.88
N ILE A 20 -3.72 15.17 -14.84
CA ILE A 20 -4.85 14.23 -14.67
C ILE A 20 -5.39 14.24 -13.23
N MET A 21 -4.52 14.47 -12.24
CA MET A 21 -4.91 14.44 -10.84
C MET A 21 -5.82 15.62 -10.46
N HIS A 22 -6.93 15.30 -9.79
CA HIS A 22 -7.92 16.25 -9.29
C HIS A 22 -7.25 17.38 -8.48
N GLN A 23 -7.75 18.60 -8.62
CA GLN A 23 -7.12 19.78 -8.03
C GLN A 23 -6.97 19.65 -6.51
N LEU A 24 -7.95 19.08 -5.81
CA LEU A 24 -7.86 18.93 -4.35
C LEU A 24 -6.78 17.92 -3.94
N PHE A 25 -6.57 16.82 -4.68
CA PHE A 25 -5.42 15.95 -4.45
C PHE A 25 -4.10 16.67 -4.73
N ARG A 26 -4.03 17.55 -5.75
CA ARG A 26 -2.82 18.37 -5.99
C ARG A 26 -2.50 19.31 -4.83
N LEU A 27 -3.51 19.91 -4.21
CA LEU A 27 -3.33 20.78 -3.05
C LEU A 27 -2.90 19.95 -1.83
N VAL A 28 -3.63 18.89 -1.50
CA VAL A 28 -3.36 18.11 -0.29
C VAL A 28 -2.06 17.31 -0.39
N LEU A 29 -1.83 16.57 -1.48
CA LEU A 29 -0.61 15.77 -1.67
C LEU A 29 0.56 16.61 -2.20
N GLY A 30 0.33 17.39 -3.26
CA GLY A 30 1.39 18.11 -3.96
C GLY A 30 1.90 19.34 -3.20
N GLN A 31 1.00 20.05 -2.51
CA GLN A 31 1.37 21.22 -1.69
C GLN A 31 1.37 20.93 -0.20
N LYS A 32 1.04 19.69 0.20
CA LYS A 32 1.02 19.24 1.60
C LYS A 32 0.05 20.06 2.46
N ASP A 33 -1.01 20.58 1.84
CA ASP A 33 -1.97 21.49 2.47
C ASP A 33 -3.11 20.74 3.16
N LEU A 34 -2.92 20.43 4.44
CA LEU A 34 -3.93 19.76 5.28
C LEU A 34 -5.20 20.58 5.47
N SER A 35 -5.17 21.91 5.30
CA SER A 35 -6.38 22.74 5.48
C SER A 35 -7.46 22.40 4.45
N ARG A 36 -7.06 21.82 3.31
CA ARG A 36 -7.94 21.40 2.21
C ARG A 36 -8.41 19.96 2.32
N ALA A 37 -7.98 19.22 3.35
CA ALA A 37 -8.38 17.83 3.56
C ALA A 37 -9.90 17.68 3.72
N GLY A 38 -10.57 18.59 4.44
CA GLY A 38 -12.02 18.55 4.62
C GLY A 38 -12.80 18.68 3.30
N ASP A 39 -12.33 19.54 2.40
CA ASP A 39 -12.93 19.73 1.08
C ASP A 39 -12.79 18.45 0.23
N LEU A 40 -11.68 17.72 0.37
CA LEU A 40 -11.46 16.44 -0.34
C LEU A 40 -12.50 15.37 0.03
N PHE A 41 -12.99 15.36 1.27
CA PHE A 41 -14.06 14.45 1.72
C PHE A 41 -15.47 14.91 1.31
N SER A 42 -15.61 16.14 0.84
CA SER A 42 -16.89 16.67 0.36
C SER A 42 -17.16 16.35 -1.11
N LEU A 43 -16.16 15.84 -1.84
CA LEU A 43 -16.27 15.44 -3.23
C LEU A 43 -16.96 14.08 -3.37
N ASP A 44 -17.75 13.94 -4.44
CA ASP A 44 -18.31 12.66 -4.85
C ASP A 44 -17.21 11.67 -5.24
N ASP A 45 -17.41 10.39 -4.92
CA ASP A 45 -16.41 9.35 -5.20
C ASP A 45 -16.11 9.19 -6.70
N SER A 46 -17.13 9.36 -7.55
CA SER A 46 -17.00 9.28 -9.00
C SER A 46 -16.24 10.47 -9.61
N GLU A 47 -16.26 11.64 -8.95
CA GLU A 47 -15.55 12.83 -9.42
C GLU A 47 -14.03 12.63 -9.33
N ILE A 48 -13.57 11.85 -8.37
CA ILE A 48 -12.14 11.65 -8.10
C ILE A 48 -11.59 10.31 -8.58
N GLU A 49 -12.44 9.40 -9.06
CA GLU A 49 -12.06 8.04 -9.47
C GLU A 49 -10.88 8.03 -10.46
N ASP A 50 -10.93 8.88 -11.48
CA ASP A 50 -9.89 8.96 -12.51
C ASP A 50 -8.55 9.49 -11.98
N SER A 51 -8.52 10.07 -10.78
CA SER A 51 -7.31 10.63 -10.16
C SER A 51 -6.65 9.72 -9.13
N LEU A 52 -7.30 8.61 -8.75
CA LEU A 52 -6.86 7.79 -7.62
C LEU A 52 -5.50 7.11 -7.89
N THR A 53 -5.25 6.69 -9.13
CA THR A 53 -3.98 6.09 -9.54
C THR A 53 -2.82 7.07 -9.36
N GLU A 54 -2.97 8.30 -9.86
CA GLU A 54 -1.97 9.35 -9.78
C GLU A 54 -1.74 9.77 -8.33
N ALA A 55 -2.81 9.84 -7.52
CA ALA A 55 -2.72 10.14 -6.10
C ALA A 55 -1.91 9.06 -5.34
N LEU A 56 -2.11 7.78 -5.64
CA LEU A 56 -1.32 6.67 -5.07
C LEU A 56 0.15 6.76 -5.44
N GLU A 57 0.47 7.12 -6.69
CA GLU A 57 1.86 7.33 -7.12
C GLU A 57 2.51 8.53 -6.43
N GLN A 58 1.75 9.61 -6.17
CA GLN A 58 2.25 10.74 -5.38
C GLN A 58 2.49 10.36 -3.91
N ILE A 59 1.58 9.58 -3.31
CA ILE A 59 1.78 9.04 -1.95
C ILE A 59 3.05 8.20 -1.89
N LYS A 60 3.33 7.38 -2.90
CA LYS A 60 4.58 6.62 -3.00
C LYS A 60 5.80 7.52 -2.98
N ILE A 61 5.80 8.62 -3.75
CA ILE A 61 6.90 9.58 -3.76
C ILE A 61 7.10 10.22 -2.37
N ILE A 62 6.02 10.67 -1.73
CA ILE A 62 6.09 11.32 -0.41
C ILE A 62 6.58 10.33 0.65
N SER A 63 6.00 9.13 0.70
CA SER A 63 6.34 8.11 1.69
C SER A 63 7.75 7.53 1.52
N SER A 64 8.33 7.60 0.33
CA SER A 64 9.73 7.21 0.07
C SER A 64 10.75 8.30 0.43
N SER A 65 10.32 9.50 0.85
CA SER A 65 11.23 10.56 1.28
C SER A 65 11.99 10.17 2.55
N SER A 66 13.26 10.58 2.64
CA SER A 66 14.13 10.24 3.79
C SER A 66 13.65 10.82 5.12
N ASP A 67 12.94 11.94 5.09
CA ASP A 67 12.40 12.62 6.28
C ASP A 67 10.98 12.15 6.64
N TYR A 68 10.34 11.29 5.83
CA TYR A 68 8.95 10.88 6.00
C TYR A 68 8.68 10.32 7.41
N GLN A 69 9.59 9.52 7.96
CA GLN A 69 9.45 8.91 9.27
C GLN A 69 9.30 9.94 10.42
N THR A 70 9.85 11.15 10.24
CA THR A 70 9.82 12.23 11.25
C THR A 70 8.91 13.39 10.86
N ASN A 71 8.40 13.42 9.62
CA ASN A 71 7.58 14.49 9.11
C ASN A 71 6.09 14.19 9.35
N SER A 72 5.55 14.68 10.46
CA SER A 72 4.16 14.44 10.85
C SER A 72 3.13 15.02 9.88
N ASN A 73 3.47 16.12 9.19
CA ASN A 73 2.58 16.71 8.20
C ASN A 73 2.43 15.80 6.98
N ASP A 74 3.54 15.28 6.46
CA ASP A 74 3.51 14.33 5.34
C ASP A 74 2.78 13.04 5.71
N GLN A 75 2.99 12.53 6.93
CA GLN A 75 2.28 11.35 7.42
C GLN A 75 0.76 11.57 7.48
N ALA A 76 0.31 12.70 8.03
CA ALA A 76 -1.11 13.03 8.10
C ALA A 76 -1.74 13.22 6.70
N VAL A 77 -1.02 13.89 5.79
CA VAL A 77 -1.45 14.04 4.39
C VAL A 77 -1.63 12.68 3.72
N VAL A 78 -0.66 11.78 3.89
CA VAL A 78 -0.70 10.42 3.31
C VAL A 78 -1.85 9.61 3.90
N GLU A 79 -2.01 9.58 5.22
CA GLU A 79 -3.07 8.82 5.91
C GLU A 79 -4.47 9.26 5.46
N ILE A 80 -4.71 10.58 5.42
CA ILE A 80 -5.96 11.16 4.95
C ILE A 80 -6.23 10.77 3.50
N CYS A 81 -5.23 10.90 2.61
CA CYS A 81 -5.42 10.60 1.21
C CYS A 81 -5.62 9.11 0.95
N ILE A 82 -4.93 8.22 1.65
CA ILE A 82 -5.16 6.76 1.57
C ILE A 82 -6.59 6.44 1.99
N THR A 83 -7.06 7.01 3.11
CA THR A 83 -8.43 6.80 3.60
C THR A 83 -9.47 7.25 2.55
N ARG A 84 -9.27 8.43 1.95
CA ARG A 84 -10.16 8.93 0.90
C ARG A 84 -10.13 8.05 -0.35
N ILE A 85 -8.94 7.67 -0.81
CA ILE A 85 -8.74 6.84 -2.02
C ILE A 85 -9.40 5.48 -1.85
N THR A 86 -9.10 4.78 -0.75
CA THR A 86 -9.65 3.43 -0.49
C THR A 86 -11.17 3.46 -0.32
N THR A 87 -11.73 4.56 0.21
CA THR A 87 -13.17 4.79 0.23
C THR A 87 -13.73 4.96 -1.17
N ALA A 88 -13.18 5.85 -1.99
CA ALA A 88 -13.66 6.05 -3.35
C ALA A 88 -13.58 4.77 -4.20
N ILE A 89 -12.51 4.00 -4.07
CA ILE A 89 -12.36 2.69 -4.74
C ILE A 89 -13.49 1.74 -4.37
N ARG A 90 -13.87 1.70 -3.08
CA ARG A 90 -14.94 0.83 -2.58
C ARG A 90 -16.30 1.28 -3.11
N GLU A 91 -16.63 2.56 -2.97
CA GLU A 91 -17.94 3.09 -3.36
C GLU A 91 -18.16 3.06 -4.87
N THR A 92 -17.10 3.20 -5.67
CA THR A 92 -17.14 3.09 -7.15
C THR A 92 -16.90 1.66 -7.66
N ALA A 93 -16.59 0.71 -6.76
CA ALA A 93 -16.21 -0.67 -7.10
C ALA A 93 -15.09 -0.79 -8.16
N SER A 94 -14.14 0.16 -8.14
CA SER A 94 -13.14 0.38 -9.21
C SER A 94 -11.76 -0.24 -8.91
N ILE A 95 -11.67 -1.17 -7.95
CA ILE A 95 -10.38 -1.72 -7.47
C ILE A 95 -9.45 -2.21 -8.59
N GLU A 96 -9.97 -2.86 -9.63
CA GLU A 96 -9.17 -3.42 -10.72
C GLU A 96 -8.42 -2.35 -11.52
N LYS A 97 -8.98 -1.13 -11.63
CA LYS A 97 -8.36 0.02 -12.30
C LYS A 97 -7.14 0.55 -11.53
N HIS A 98 -7.17 0.42 -10.21
CA HIS A 98 -6.19 1.03 -9.31
C HIS A 98 -5.27 0.01 -8.61
N ALA A 99 -5.56 -1.29 -8.72
CA ALA A 99 -4.86 -2.37 -8.02
C ALA A 99 -3.35 -2.35 -8.26
N LYS A 100 -2.90 -2.05 -9.49
CA LYS A 100 -1.47 -1.98 -9.80
C LYS A 100 -0.75 -0.88 -9.01
N ALA A 101 -1.36 0.30 -8.88
CA ALA A 101 -0.80 1.40 -8.11
C ALA A 101 -0.85 1.13 -6.60
N LEU A 102 -1.96 0.57 -6.10
CA LEU A 102 -2.08 0.14 -4.69
C LEU A 102 -0.99 -0.87 -4.32
N VAL A 103 -0.84 -1.94 -5.11
CA VAL A 103 0.18 -2.96 -4.91
C VAL A 103 1.59 -2.37 -5.06
N GLY A 104 1.79 -1.41 -5.98
CA GLY A 104 3.06 -0.71 -6.15
C GLY A 104 3.47 0.19 -4.98
N LEU A 105 2.51 0.82 -4.30
CA LEU A 105 2.72 1.55 -3.05
C LEU A 105 2.93 0.59 -1.87
N TRP A 106 2.21 -0.53 -1.87
CA TRP A 106 2.37 -1.55 -0.85
C TRP A 106 3.76 -2.22 -0.89
N ASP A 107 4.26 -2.56 -2.08
CA ASP A 107 5.61 -3.11 -2.28
C ASP A 107 6.68 -2.11 -1.83
N SER A 108 6.52 -0.80 -2.09
CA SER A 108 7.52 0.19 -1.63
C SER A 108 7.60 0.33 -0.12
N CYS A 109 6.53 0.02 0.63
CA CYS A 109 6.59 -0.02 2.09
C CYS A 109 7.62 -1.04 2.61
N LEU A 110 7.94 -2.09 1.83
CA LEU A 110 8.97 -3.07 2.20
C LEU A 110 10.36 -2.44 2.26
N GLU A 111 10.65 -1.39 1.49
CA GLU A 111 11.96 -0.72 1.46
C GLU A 111 12.28 0.02 2.76
N HIS A 112 11.28 0.19 3.63
CA HIS A 112 11.37 0.97 4.86
C HIS A 112 11.19 0.10 6.11
N SER A 113 11.57 0.65 7.27
CA SER A 113 11.40 -0.05 8.55
C SER A 113 9.92 -0.15 8.91
N LEU A 114 9.42 -1.37 8.97
CA LEU A 114 8.06 -1.69 9.44
C LEU A 114 7.99 -1.95 10.96
N ARG A 115 9.11 -1.74 11.67
CA ARG A 115 9.19 -1.97 13.12
C ARG A 115 8.53 -0.82 13.87
N PRO A 116 7.67 -1.10 14.87
CA PRO A 116 7.15 -0.07 15.75
C PRO A 116 8.28 0.75 16.37
N SER A 117 8.12 2.08 16.40
CA SER A 117 9.09 3.00 17.03
C SER A 117 8.86 3.18 18.53
N GLY A 118 7.71 2.71 19.05
CA GLY A 118 7.31 2.82 20.45
C GLY A 118 6.34 1.71 20.86
N LYS A 119 5.80 1.82 22.08
CA LYS A 119 5.03 0.74 22.71
C LYS A 119 3.65 0.49 22.08
N ASP A 120 3.11 1.44 21.32
CA ASP A 120 1.79 1.35 20.66
C ASP A 120 1.70 2.13 19.34
N ASP A 121 2.83 2.57 18.77
CA ASP A 121 2.81 3.35 17.52
C ASP A 121 3.51 2.56 16.41
N ASP A 122 2.69 2.08 15.47
CA ASP A 122 3.15 1.44 14.25
C ASP A 122 4.01 2.42 13.44
N ALA A 123 5.04 1.89 12.78
CA ALA A 123 5.79 2.68 11.81
C ALA A 123 4.85 3.28 10.76
N PRO A 124 5.11 4.50 10.25
CA PRO A 124 4.27 5.12 9.23
C PRO A 124 4.00 4.21 8.02
N HIS A 125 5.02 3.48 7.54
CA HIS A 125 4.89 2.51 6.44
C HIS A 125 4.08 1.25 6.82
N ALA A 126 4.04 0.88 8.10
CA ALA A 126 3.21 -0.22 8.56
C ALA A 126 1.72 0.17 8.53
N LYS A 127 1.37 1.42 8.87
CA LYS A 127 0.00 1.95 8.74
C LYS A 127 -0.47 1.95 7.28
N ILE A 128 0.35 2.50 6.37
CA ILE A 128 0.09 2.46 4.92
C ILE A 128 -0.16 1.02 4.45
N ALA A 129 0.73 0.08 4.82
CA ALA A 129 0.62 -1.31 4.41
C ALA A 129 -0.67 -1.97 4.96
N SER A 130 -1.06 -1.66 6.20
CA SER A 130 -2.30 -2.15 6.81
C SER A 130 -3.56 -1.63 6.09
N ASP A 131 -3.59 -0.36 5.72
CA ASP A 131 -4.73 0.24 5.01
C ASP A 131 -4.89 -0.34 3.60
N ILE A 132 -3.77 -0.48 2.87
CA ILE A 132 -3.79 -1.08 1.53
C ILE A 132 -4.18 -2.55 1.61
N LEU A 133 -3.64 -3.31 2.57
CA LEU A 133 -4.03 -4.70 2.78
C LEU A 133 -5.53 -4.81 3.05
N SER A 134 -6.08 -3.95 3.90
CA SER A 134 -7.51 -3.95 4.23
C SER A 134 -8.37 -3.69 2.99
N CYS A 135 -7.96 -2.75 2.13
CA CYS A 135 -8.62 -2.49 0.86
C CYS A 135 -8.55 -3.68 -0.11
N ILE A 136 -7.39 -4.31 -0.25
CA ILE A 136 -7.20 -5.49 -1.11
C ILE A 136 -7.98 -6.70 -0.57
N LEU A 137 -7.96 -6.91 0.74
CA LEU A 137 -8.63 -8.02 1.41
C LEU A 137 -10.15 -7.95 1.21
N GLN A 138 -10.75 -6.76 1.17
CA GLN A 138 -12.18 -6.60 0.84
C GLN A 138 -12.51 -7.01 -0.60
N ASN A 139 -11.50 -7.13 -1.47
CA ASN A 139 -11.62 -7.47 -2.88
C ASN A 139 -10.94 -8.81 -3.22
N TYR A 140 -10.79 -9.71 -2.24
CA TYR A 140 -10.18 -11.04 -2.41
C TYR A 140 -10.95 -11.96 -3.36
N ASN A 141 -12.14 -11.60 -3.79
CA ASN A 141 -12.92 -12.35 -4.79
C ASN A 141 -12.63 -11.89 -6.24
N ARG A 142 -11.67 -10.99 -6.46
CA ARG A 142 -11.25 -10.50 -7.77
C ARG A 142 -9.91 -11.12 -8.18
N PRO A 143 -9.89 -12.14 -9.07
CA PRO A 143 -8.66 -12.84 -9.45
C PRO A 143 -7.55 -11.92 -9.99
N PRO A 144 -7.82 -10.91 -10.84
CA PRO A 144 -6.78 -9.99 -11.34
C PRO A 144 -6.10 -9.19 -10.21
N VAL A 145 -6.85 -8.82 -9.17
CA VAL A 145 -6.32 -8.11 -8.00
C VAL A 145 -5.44 -9.04 -7.17
N MET A 146 -5.89 -10.27 -6.95
CA MET A 146 -5.13 -11.28 -6.20
C MET A 146 -3.80 -11.63 -6.87
N ALA A 147 -3.79 -11.79 -8.19
CA ALA A 147 -2.58 -12.07 -8.94
C ALA A 147 -1.49 -11.01 -8.74
N LEU A 148 -1.88 -9.75 -8.53
CA LEU A 148 -0.94 -8.67 -8.20
C LEU A 148 -0.55 -8.68 -6.72
N ALA A 149 -1.50 -8.93 -5.83
CA ALA A 149 -1.32 -8.79 -4.39
C ALA A 149 -0.60 -9.95 -3.71
N ILE A 150 -0.82 -11.20 -4.13
CA ILE A 150 -0.24 -12.41 -3.51
C ILE A 150 1.28 -12.35 -3.43
N PRO A 151 2.03 -12.02 -4.52
CA PRO A 151 3.49 -11.95 -4.44
C PRO A 151 3.98 -10.95 -3.39
N ILE A 152 3.26 -9.83 -3.20
CA ILE A 152 3.61 -8.81 -2.22
C ILE A 152 3.28 -9.29 -0.81
N ALA A 153 2.10 -9.88 -0.59
CA ALA A 153 1.71 -10.47 0.70
C ALA A 153 2.76 -11.48 1.21
N VAL A 154 3.28 -12.32 0.30
CA VAL A 154 4.33 -13.31 0.60
C VAL A 154 5.64 -12.65 1.01
N LYS A 155 6.04 -11.53 0.38
CA LYS A 155 7.23 -10.76 0.80
C LYS A 155 7.06 -10.17 2.21
N PHE A 156 5.84 -9.77 2.59
CA PHE A 156 5.54 -9.22 3.92
C PHE A 156 5.60 -10.27 5.05
N LEU A 157 5.37 -11.55 4.77
CA LEU A 157 5.43 -12.63 5.77
C LEU A 157 6.77 -12.70 6.52
N HIS A 158 7.86 -12.30 5.87
CA HIS A 158 9.21 -12.36 6.42
C HIS A 158 9.63 -11.07 7.16
N ARG A 159 8.73 -10.09 7.29
CA ARG A 159 9.03 -8.80 7.91
C ARG A 159 8.77 -8.81 9.42
N SER A 160 9.50 -7.96 10.15
CA SER A 160 9.53 -7.93 11.62
C SER A 160 8.33 -7.23 12.29
N ASN A 161 7.17 -7.15 11.63
CA ASN A 161 5.93 -6.65 12.23
C ASN A 161 4.95 -7.84 12.38
N LYS A 162 4.69 -8.22 13.64
CA LYS A 162 3.88 -9.41 13.95
C LYS A 162 2.42 -9.26 13.52
N GLU A 163 1.86 -8.07 13.65
CA GLU A 163 0.48 -7.81 13.26
C GLU A 163 0.30 -7.87 11.76
N LEU A 164 1.19 -7.22 10.99
CA LEU A 164 1.19 -7.33 9.53
C LEU A 164 1.37 -8.78 9.10
N CYS A 165 2.30 -9.53 9.69
CA CYS A 165 2.51 -10.95 9.37
C CYS A 165 1.23 -11.79 9.61
N ARG A 166 0.53 -11.56 10.73
CA ARG A 166 -0.77 -12.20 11.02
C ARG A 166 -1.81 -11.84 9.98
N ASN A 167 -1.93 -10.56 9.61
CA ASN A 167 -2.89 -10.10 8.63
C ASN A 167 -2.59 -10.66 7.22
N MET A 168 -1.30 -10.78 6.84
CA MET A 168 -0.90 -11.46 5.60
C MET A 168 -1.25 -12.94 5.60
N SER A 169 -1.04 -13.61 6.73
CA SER A 169 -1.39 -15.04 6.86
C SER A 169 -2.89 -15.26 6.69
N ASN A 170 -3.71 -14.37 7.24
CA ASN A 170 -5.16 -14.38 7.05
C ASN A 170 -5.53 -14.15 5.58
N TYR A 171 -4.93 -13.14 4.93
CA TYR A 171 -5.17 -12.86 3.51
C TYR A 171 -4.79 -14.05 2.62
N LEU A 172 -3.62 -14.64 2.82
CA LEU A 172 -3.16 -15.79 2.04
C LEU A 172 -4.01 -17.04 2.28
N SER A 173 -4.54 -17.20 3.49
CA SER A 173 -5.46 -18.29 3.84
C SER A 173 -6.83 -18.12 3.14
N LEU A 174 -7.30 -16.89 2.93
CA LEU A 174 -8.49 -16.62 2.13
C LEU A 174 -8.19 -16.79 0.64
N ALA A 175 -7.03 -16.30 0.20
CA ALA A 175 -6.60 -16.41 -1.19
C ALA A 175 -6.40 -17.87 -1.64
N SER A 176 -5.99 -18.77 -0.74
CA SER A 176 -5.84 -20.19 -1.05
C SER A 176 -7.17 -20.90 -1.30
N ILE A 177 -8.28 -20.37 -0.79
CA ILE A 177 -9.62 -20.93 -1.02
C ILE A 177 -10.09 -20.63 -2.44
N THR A 178 -9.80 -19.43 -2.96
CA THR A 178 -10.31 -18.94 -4.24
C THR A 178 -9.32 -19.14 -5.39
N GLU A 179 -8.03 -18.95 -5.16
CA GLU A 179 -6.98 -18.91 -6.19
C GLU A 179 -5.75 -19.76 -5.80
N ALA A 180 -5.98 -20.99 -5.34
CA ALA A 180 -4.91 -21.91 -4.92
C ALA A 180 -3.78 -22.05 -5.96
N ALA A 181 -4.11 -21.98 -7.25
CA ALA A 181 -3.13 -22.06 -8.35
C ALA A 181 -2.10 -20.91 -8.31
N LEU A 182 -2.52 -19.69 -7.95
CA LEU A 182 -1.63 -18.53 -7.86
C LEU A 182 -0.66 -18.64 -6.67
N LEU A 183 -1.01 -19.41 -5.64
CA LEU A 183 -0.15 -19.64 -4.49
C LEU A 183 0.88 -20.74 -4.73
N ALA A 184 0.69 -21.59 -5.74
CA ALA A 184 1.54 -22.76 -5.98
C ALA A 184 3.03 -22.37 -6.10
N ASP A 185 3.32 -21.31 -6.86
CA ASP A 185 4.67 -20.79 -7.08
C ASP A 185 5.31 -20.18 -5.82
N HIS A 186 4.51 -19.88 -4.80
CA HIS A 186 4.94 -19.27 -3.54
C HIS A 186 4.98 -20.25 -2.35
N THR A 187 4.64 -21.51 -2.57
CA THR A 187 4.47 -22.53 -1.52
C THR A 187 5.71 -22.65 -0.62
N ASP A 188 6.91 -22.72 -1.21
CA ASP A 188 8.17 -22.85 -0.45
C ASP A 188 8.37 -21.68 0.53
N VAL A 189 8.10 -20.45 0.07
CA VAL A 189 8.24 -19.23 0.87
C VAL A 189 7.21 -19.18 1.99
N ILE A 190 5.97 -19.56 1.70
CA ILE A 190 4.88 -19.63 2.70
C ILE A 190 5.20 -20.69 3.76
N VAL A 191 5.60 -21.89 3.35
CA VAL A 191 5.95 -22.98 4.28
C VAL A 191 7.12 -22.59 5.18
N LYS A 192 8.17 -21.96 4.63
CA LYS A 192 9.30 -21.46 5.42
C LYS A 192 8.87 -20.43 6.46
N SER A 193 7.98 -19.50 6.11
CA SER A 193 7.45 -18.51 7.05
C SER A 193 6.66 -19.18 8.20
N ILE A 194 5.79 -20.14 7.88
CA ILE A 194 5.03 -20.90 8.88
C ILE A 194 5.97 -21.65 9.84
N LEU A 195 6.96 -22.37 9.30
CA LEU A 195 7.94 -23.10 10.09
C LEU A 195 8.74 -22.17 11.01
N GLN A 196 9.15 -21.00 10.51
CA GLN A 196 9.84 -20.00 11.33
C GLN A 196 8.98 -19.52 12.50
N GLY A 197 7.69 -19.24 12.27
CA GLY A 197 6.74 -18.87 13.32
C GLY A 197 6.55 -19.95 14.37
N MET A 198 6.41 -21.22 13.95
CA MET A 198 6.27 -22.36 14.85
C MET A 198 7.51 -22.60 15.72
N VAL A 199 8.72 -22.46 15.16
CA VAL A 199 9.97 -22.60 15.91
C VAL A 199 10.09 -21.52 16.99
N GLN A 200 9.70 -20.27 16.70
CA GLN A 200 9.65 -19.21 17.71
C GLN A 200 8.68 -19.54 18.84
N TRP A 201 7.49 -20.06 18.50
CA TRP A 201 6.48 -20.45 19.49
C TRP A 201 6.97 -21.60 20.39
N LEU A 202 7.58 -22.64 19.81
CA LEU A 202 8.16 -23.76 20.57
C LEU A 202 9.34 -23.35 21.46
N SER A 203 10.16 -22.38 21.01
CA SER A 203 11.23 -21.82 21.84
C SER A 203 10.69 -21.09 23.06
N TRP A 204 9.59 -20.35 22.92
CA TRP A 204 8.92 -19.68 24.03
C TRP A 204 8.23 -20.69 24.97
N GLY A 205 7.58 -21.72 24.42
CA GLY A 205 6.98 -22.80 25.22
C GLY A 205 8.01 -23.52 26.09
N ARG A 206 9.22 -23.77 25.57
CA ARG A 206 10.33 -24.34 26.36
C ARG A 206 10.86 -23.39 27.41
N PHE A 207 10.99 -22.11 27.10
CA PHE A 207 11.38 -21.09 28.10
C PHE A 207 10.37 -21.01 29.26
N PHE A 208 9.07 -21.13 28.99
CA PHE A 208 8.05 -21.19 30.06
C PHE A 208 8.09 -22.49 30.87
N GLN A 209 8.52 -23.61 30.29
CA GLN A 209 8.71 -24.87 31.03
C GLN A 209 10.00 -24.92 31.86
N GLU A 210 10.99 -24.09 31.55
CA GLU A 210 12.24 -23.99 32.33
C GLU A 210 12.12 -23.02 33.52
N TRP A 211 11.08 -22.17 33.54
CA TRP A 211 10.87 -21.12 34.54
C TRP A 211 9.58 -21.30 35.39
N PHE A 212 8.95 -22.47 35.30
CA PHE A 212 7.88 -22.97 36.19
C PHE A 212 8.16 -24.42 36.58
#